data_AF-A0A4R2M4H7-F1
#
_entry.id   AF-A0A4R2M4H7-F1
#
_cell.length_a   1.000
_cell.length_b   1.000
_cell.length_c   1.000
_cell.angle_alpha   90.00
_cell.angle_beta   90.00
_cell.angle_gamma   90.00
#
_symmetry.space_group_name_H-M   'P 1'
#
loop_
_entity.id
_entity.type
_entity.pdbx_description
1 polymer ?
#
loop_
_entity_poly.entity_id
_entity_poly.type
_entity_poly.pdbx_seq_one_letter_code
_entity_poly.pdbx_strand_id
1 'polypeptide(L)'
;MAIIMHGSWTLRVGAHDSKLTQRFVVSGADTGNGSHEAAAGTAVFVSGRQWSLRLQHRPEGQAWQDSPARIGFPWLEAGLLRMEVRTDTPAADALVLGCSLPASSEDTLIYGTARGYAGANLFNPARDDLIVIDPPVAVHELCRRFPALYPVIEKLHPERLRRFPQPAADAELTPLVLPTGLPAQAQGLLLHSQPAPAALAALARADDLDRAQAQAVAALGTTVQRCTEAGTLSAGLGRLRRAELDALAELRDAGLRPGCEARPAAGLLLRVQRYERSAVENLGGPYGGTGRRETLGFAITDEQGHYLFRLSREHGAGAGRPDLIVQSLCNGLTPTWESAPYSQVANVQRLDLCIPNAGLQARRTRSGRRAVQHGGELVAFDTAAHDARAPANDPGGRVCHHPTRVWPRLESGPWGGGRRQSV
;
A
#
# COMPACT_ATOMS: atom_id res chain seq x y z
N MET A 1 -3.54 -17.03 -1.54
CA MET A 1 -3.06 -15.66 -1.22
C MET A 1 -4.26 -14.84 -0.82
N ALA A 2 -4.16 -14.02 0.22
CA ALA A 2 -5.24 -13.13 0.63
C ALA A 2 -4.99 -11.70 0.14
N ILE A 3 -6.02 -11.06 -0.39
CA ILE A 3 -6.03 -9.63 -0.70
C ILE A 3 -6.54 -8.89 0.53
N ILE A 4 -5.88 -7.79 0.90
CA ILE A 4 -6.36 -6.90 1.97
C ILE A 4 -7.29 -5.87 1.34
N MET A 5 -8.50 -5.79 1.89
CA MET A 5 -9.57 -4.89 1.49
C MET A 5 -9.91 -3.95 2.65
N HIS A 6 -10.45 -2.77 2.35
CA HIS A 6 -10.74 -1.73 3.34
C HIS A 6 -12.09 -1.09 3.09
N GLY A 7 -12.80 -0.77 4.17
CA GLY A 7 -14.13 -0.18 4.12
C GLY A 7 -15.19 -1.12 3.52
N SER A 8 -16.28 -0.52 3.09
CA SER A 8 -17.46 -1.20 2.57
C SER A 8 -17.41 -1.46 1.06
N TRP A 9 -17.62 -2.71 0.66
CA TRP A 9 -17.68 -3.16 -0.73
C TRP A 9 -18.85 -4.13 -0.95
N THR A 10 -19.51 -4.03 -2.08
CA THR A 10 -20.39 -5.07 -2.61
C THR A 10 -19.58 -6.00 -3.49
N LEU A 11 -19.43 -7.25 -3.08
CA LEU A 11 -18.79 -8.30 -3.87
C LEU A 11 -19.85 -9.02 -4.70
N ARG A 12 -19.62 -9.20 -6.00
CA ARG A 12 -20.54 -9.89 -6.91
C ARG A 12 -19.79 -10.86 -7.80
N VAL A 13 -20.26 -12.10 -7.88
CA VAL A 13 -19.76 -13.07 -8.85
C VAL A 13 -20.26 -12.68 -10.23
N GLY A 14 -19.34 -12.27 -11.10
CA GLY A 14 -19.65 -11.78 -12.46
C GLY A 14 -19.86 -12.93 -13.44
N ALA A 15 -18.75 -13.52 -13.89
CA ALA A 15 -18.75 -14.70 -14.76
C ALA A 15 -18.12 -15.88 -14.03
N HIS A 16 -18.73 -17.06 -14.18
CA HIS A 16 -18.24 -18.34 -13.69
C HIS A 16 -18.67 -19.42 -14.69
N ASP A 17 -17.73 -19.92 -15.48
CA ASP A 17 -17.93 -21.07 -16.40
C ASP A 17 -16.88 -22.15 -16.13
N SER A 18 -16.45 -22.29 -14.87
CA SER A 18 -15.46 -23.29 -14.50
C SER A 18 -16.09 -24.64 -14.18
N LYS A 19 -15.40 -25.72 -14.59
CA LYS A 19 -15.74 -27.09 -14.16
C LYS A 19 -15.31 -27.37 -12.71
N LEU A 20 -14.50 -26.51 -12.13
CA LEU A 20 -14.06 -26.62 -10.74
C LEU A 20 -15.06 -25.92 -9.82
N THR A 21 -15.33 -26.51 -8.66
CA THR A 21 -16.08 -25.79 -7.61
C THR A 21 -15.20 -24.66 -7.10
N GLN A 22 -15.70 -23.43 -7.16
CA GLN A 22 -15.00 -22.24 -6.72
C GLN A 22 -15.81 -21.51 -5.64
N ARG A 23 -15.12 -20.79 -4.77
CA ARG A 23 -15.73 -19.94 -3.74
C ARG A 23 -14.83 -18.75 -3.43
N PHE A 24 -15.38 -17.77 -2.75
CA PHE A 24 -14.60 -16.73 -2.10
C PHE A 24 -14.83 -16.75 -0.60
N VAL A 25 -13.80 -16.37 0.16
CA VAL A 25 -13.82 -16.35 1.62
C VAL A 25 -13.51 -14.94 2.09
N VAL A 26 -14.41 -14.39 2.89
CA VAL A 26 -14.27 -13.09 3.55
C VAL A 26 -13.94 -13.34 5.03
N SER A 27 -12.94 -12.66 5.56
CA SER A 27 -12.53 -12.81 6.96
C SER A 27 -11.99 -11.52 7.56
N GLY A 28 -12.36 -11.25 8.81
CA GLY A 28 -11.93 -10.06 9.56
C GLY A 28 -12.75 -8.80 9.24
N ALA A 29 -13.89 -8.96 8.57
CA ALA A 29 -14.84 -7.89 8.30
C ALA A 29 -15.77 -7.68 9.51
N ASP A 30 -16.48 -6.55 9.56
CA ASP A 30 -17.59 -6.33 10.50
C ASP A 30 -18.86 -7.04 10.00
N THR A 31 -19.08 -7.04 8.68
CA THR A 31 -20.20 -7.74 8.02
C THR A 31 -19.75 -8.57 6.83
N GLY A 32 -20.52 -9.60 6.46
CA GLY A 32 -20.27 -10.38 5.24
C GLY A 32 -19.15 -11.42 5.35
N ASN A 33 -18.66 -11.71 6.56
CA ASN A 33 -17.72 -12.80 6.80
C ASN A 33 -18.29 -14.16 6.39
N GLY A 34 -17.42 -15.09 6.02
CA GLY A 34 -17.78 -16.47 5.73
C GLY A 34 -17.26 -16.94 4.37
N SER A 35 -17.65 -18.17 4.03
CA SER A 35 -17.40 -18.76 2.72
C SER A 35 -18.64 -18.60 1.85
N HIS A 36 -18.47 -18.11 0.63
CA HIS A 36 -19.53 -17.81 -0.31
C HIS A 36 -19.26 -18.52 -1.63
N GLU A 37 -20.20 -19.37 -2.05
CA GLU A 37 -20.07 -20.14 -3.30
C GLU A 37 -20.01 -19.22 -4.52
N ALA A 38 -19.21 -19.58 -5.51
CA ALA A 38 -19.02 -18.79 -6.73
C ALA A 38 -20.15 -19.00 -7.75
N ALA A 39 -21.41 -18.97 -7.31
CA ALA A 39 -22.56 -19.06 -8.21
C ALA A 39 -22.85 -17.69 -8.86
N ALA A 40 -23.13 -17.67 -10.16
CA ALA A 40 -23.45 -16.45 -10.89
C ALA A 40 -24.59 -15.67 -10.21
N GLY A 41 -24.41 -14.37 -10.03
CA GLY A 41 -25.37 -13.50 -9.35
C GLY A 41 -25.23 -13.46 -7.82
N THR A 42 -24.44 -14.35 -7.21
CA THR A 42 -24.12 -14.27 -5.77
C THR A 42 -23.51 -12.91 -5.47
N ALA A 43 -24.12 -12.19 -4.53
CA ALA A 43 -23.68 -10.88 -4.10
C ALA A 43 -23.66 -10.78 -2.58
N VAL A 44 -22.63 -10.14 -2.04
CA VAL A 44 -22.43 -9.99 -0.60
C VAL A 44 -21.94 -8.59 -0.32
N PHE A 45 -22.60 -7.90 0.61
CA PHE A 45 -22.09 -6.65 1.15
C PHE A 45 -21.14 -6.92 2.31
N VAL A 46 -19.90 -6.47 2.16
CA VAL A 46 -18.83 -6.62 3.14
C VAL A 46 -18.45 -5.25 3.64
N SER A 47 -18.40 -5.06 4.94
CA SER A 47 -17.93 -3.82 5.56
C SER A 47 -16.94 -4.12 6.66
N GLY A 48 -16.02 -3.18 6.91
CA GLY A 48 -15.04 -3.30 7.97
C GLY A 48 -13.81 -2.46 7.66
N ARG A 49 -13.09 -2.05 8.70
CA ARG A 49 -11.89 -1.20 8.56
C ARG A 49 -10.82 -1.83 7.68
N GLN A 50 -10.51 -3.09 7.94
CA GLN A 50 -9.56 -3.89 7.19
C GLN A 50 -9.97 -5.35 7.26
N TRP A 51 -10.13 -6.00 6.12
CA TRP A 51 -10.56 -7.39 6.03
C TRP A 51 -9.85 -8.09 4.87
N SER A 52 -9.93 -9.42 4.84
CA SER A 52 -9.23 -10.24 3.85
C SER A 52 -10.19 -10.95 2.93
N LEU A 53 -9.81 -11.02 1.65
CA LEU A 53 -10.50 -11.74 0.59
C LEU A 53 -9.58 -12.84 0.06
N ARG A 54 -10.08 -14.08 0.03
CA ARG A 54 -9.41 -15.20 -0.63
C ARG A 54 -10.32 -15.79 -1.69
N LEU A 55 -9.78 -16.09 -2.86
CA LEU A 55 -10.44 -16.92 -3.84
C LEU A 55 -9.95 -18.36 -3.65
N GLN A 56 -10.84 -19.32 -3.68
CA GLN A 56 -10.53 -20.73 -3.47
C GLN A 56 -11.17 -21.60 -4.54
N HIS A 57 -10.51 -22.70 -4.86
CA HIS A 57 -11.05 -23.74 -5.73
C HIS A 57 -10.93 -25.09 -5.04
N ARG A 58 -11.77 -26.04 -5.45
CA ARG A 58 -11.75 -27.42 -4.98
C ARG A 58 -11.79 -28.37 -6.17
N PRO A 59 -10.67 -29.02 -6.51
CA PRO A 59 -10.68 -30.16 -7.41
C PRO A 59 -11.54 -31.29 -6.83
N GLU A 60 -12.13 -32.11 -7.69
CA GLU A 60 -12.97 -33.23 -7.26
C GLU A 60 -12.22 -34.17 -6.29
N GLY A 61 -12.86 -34.51 -5.18
CA GLY A 61 -12.29 -35.36 -4.14
C GLY A 61 -11.15 -34.74 -3.31
N GLN A 62 -10.82 -33.45 -3.51
CA GLN A 62 -9.75 -32.76 -2.79
C GLN A 62 -10.28 -31.74 -1.77
N ALA A 63 -9.40 -31.29 -0.88
CA ALA A 63 -9.69 -30.16 0.01
C ALA A 63 -9.70 -28.83 -0.76
N TRP A 64 -10.33 -27.80 -0.17
CA TRP A 64 -10.28 -26.44 -0.69
C TRP A 64 -8.86 -25.90 -0.68
N GLN A 65 -8.47 -25.25 -1.78
CA GLN A 65 -7.14 -24.69 -1.98
C GLN A 65 -7.26 -23.20 -2.34
N ASP A 66 -6.33 -22.39 -1.84
CA ASP A 66 -6.22 -20.99 -2.20
C ASP A 66 -5.80 -20.84 -3.67
N SER A 67 -6.61 -20.11 -4.43
CA SER A 67 -6.25 -19.68 -5.78
C SER A 67 -5.37 -18.43 -5.73
N PRO A 68 -4.37 -18.30 -6.62
CA PRO A 68 -3.75 -17.01 -6.87
C PRO A 68 -4.81 -16.00 -7.36
N ALA A 69 -4.82 -14.81 -6.78
CA ALA A 69 -5.78 -13.77 -7.10
C ALA A 69 -5.06 -12.54 -7.66
N ARG A 70 -5.63 -11.92 -8.69
CA ARG A 70 -5.10 -10.73 -9.35
C ARG A 70 -6.07 -9.56 -9.19
N ILE A 71 -5.52 -8.42 -8.82
CA ILE A 71 -6.26 -7.18 -8.57
C ILE A 71 -6.30 -6.40 -9.88
N GLY A 72 -7.51 -6.11 -10.37
CA GLY A 72 -7.75 -5.19 -11.48
C GLY A 72 -7.63 -3.73 -11.04
N PHE A 73 -7.38 -2.84 -12.01
CA PHE A 73 -7.42 -1.41 -11.73
C PHE A 73 -8.86 -0.92 -11.59
N PRO A 74 -9.12 0.00 -10.65
CA PRO A 74 -10.44 0.53 -10.45
C PRO A 74 -10.87 1.48 -11.58
N TRP A 75 -12.17 1.54 -11.84
CA TRP A 75 -12.80 2.50 -12.74
C TRP A 75 -14.10 3.04 -12.13
N LEU A 76 -14.58 4.16 -12.65
CA LEU A 76 -15.88 4.73 -12.27
C LEU A 76 -16.90 4.45 -13.36
N GLU A 77 -18.06 3.95 -12.97
CA GLU A 77 -19.16 3.64 -13.88
C GLU A 77 -20.49 3.79 -13.14
N ALA A 78 -21.42 4.56 -13.72
CA ALA A 78 -22.76 4.78 -13.16
C ALA A 78 -22.75 5.18 -11.66
N GLY A 79 -21.82 6.05 -11.26
CA GLY A 79 -21.69 6.52 -9.87
C GLY A 79 -21.10 5.49 -8.89
N LEU A 80 -20.68 4.32 -9.38
CA LEU A 80 -19.99 3.30 -8.61
C LEU A 80 -18.50 3.33 -8.94
N LEU A 81 -17.68 3.21 -7.91
CA LEU A 81 -16.29 2.81 -8.04
C LEU A 81 -16.25 1.29 -8.10
N ARG A 82 -15.67 0.78 -9.18
CA ARG A 82 -15.67 -0.64 -9.54
C ARG A 82 -14.24 -1.12 -9.71
N MET A 83 -14.02 -2.38 -9.40
CA MET A 83 -12.81 -3.10 -9.78
C MET A 83 -13.13 -4.60 -9.86
N GLU A 84 -12.21 -5.37 -10.41
CA GLU A 84 -12.32 -6.82 -10.47
C GLU A 84 -11.19 -7.49 -9.72
N VAL A 85 -11.51 -8.60 -9.06
CA VAL A 85 -10.54 -9.55 -8.54
C VAL A 85 -10.76 -10.87 -9.26
N ARG A 86 -9.72 -11.43 -9.84
CA ARG A 86 -9.82 -12.66 -10.64
C ARG A 86 -8.80 -13.71 -10.26
N THR A 87 -9.12 -14.98 -10.46
CA THR A 87 -8.13 -16.06 -10.33
C THR A 87 -7.15 -16.07 -11.50
N ASP A 88 -5.91 -16.49 -11.23
CA ASP A 88 -4.90 -16.72 -12.27
C ASP A 88 -5.06 -18.10 -12.93
N THR A 89 -6.24 -18.35 -13.47
CA THR A 89 -6.55 -19.54 -14.26
C THR A 89 -6.86 -19.12 -15.70
N PRO A 90 -6.73 -20.02 -16.68
CA PRO A 90 -7.17 -19.74 -18.05
C PRO A 90 -8.59 -19.17 -18.05
N ALA A 91 -8.92 -18.25 -18.97
CA ALA A 91 -10.17 -17.50 -18.94
C ALA A 91 -11.45 -18.36 -18.83
N ALA A 92 -11.40 -19.60 -19.33
CA ALA A 92 -12.50 -20.56 -19.25
C ALA A 92 -12.76 -21.09 -17.82
N ASP A 93 -11.78 -21.01 -16.91
CA ASP A 93 -11.88 -21.49 -15.52
C ASP A 93 -11.64 -20.37 -14.49
N ALA A 94 -11.74 -19.12 -14.92
CA ALA A 94 -11.49 -17.96 -14.06
C ALA A 94 -12.72 -17.55 -13.27
N LEU A 95 -12.58 -17.48 -11.94
CA LEU A 95 -13.54 -16.78 -11.10
C LEU A 95 -13.27 -15.28 -11.24
N VAL A 96 -14.28 -14.51 -11.67
CA VAL A 96 -14.24 -13.05 -11.67
C VAL A 96 -15.20 -12.52 -10.61
N LEU A 97 -14.64 -11.82 -9.62
CA LEU A 97 -15.37 -11.15 -8.57
C LEU A 97 -15.37 -9.63 -8.82
N GLY A 98 -16.53 -9.10 -9.20
CA GLY A 98 -16.75 -7.67 -9.28
C GLY A 98 -16.85 -7.07 -7.89
N CYS A 99 -16.09 -6.01 -7.63
CA CYS A 99 -16.06 -5.28 -6.37
C CYS A 99 -16.62 -3.86 -6.57
N SER A 100 -17.79 -3.64 -5.98
CA SER A 100 -18.64 -2.47 -5.92
C SER A 100 -18.47 -1.47 -4.77
N LEU A 101 -18.43 -0.15 -4.96
CA LEU A 101 -18.94 0.78 -3.92
C LEU A 101 -19.51 2.08 -4.51
N PRO A 102 -20.54 2.69 -3.91
CA PRO A 102 -21.00 4.04 -4.29
C PRO A 102 -19.88 5.07 -4.12
N ALA A 103 -19.52 5.75 -5.21
CA ALA A 103 -18.40 6.68 -5.21
C ALA A 103 -18.71 7.91 -4.33
N SER A 104 -17.86 8.20 -3.36
CA SER A 104 -18.08 9.27 -2.37
C SER A 104 -16.86 10.20 -2.30
N SER A 105 -17.11 11.50 -2.05
CA SER A 105 -16.09 12.50 -1.73
C SER A 105 -15.36 12.22 -0.41
N GLU A 106 -15.92 11.35 0.43
CA GLU A 106 -15.35 10.94 1.71
C GLU A 106 -14.37 9.76 1.60
N ASP A 107 -14.22 9.21 0.39
CA ASP A 107 -13.30 8.10 0.10
C ASP A 107 -12.03 8.59 -0.60
N THR A 108 -10.91 8.01 -0.21
CA THR A 108 -9.63 8.09 -0.92
C THR A 108 -9.16 6.68 -1.27
N LEU A 109 -9.20 6.34 -2.55
CA LEU A 109 -8.71 5.09 -3.12
C LEU A 109 -7.37 5.34 -3.81
N ILE A 110 -6.31 4.70 -3.30
CA ILE A 110 -5.03 4.61 -3.98
C ILE A 110 -4.84 3.21 -4.55
N TYR A 111 -4.28 3.14 -5.74
CA TYR A 111 -3.99 1.88 -6.42
C TYR A 111 -2.75 2.04 -7.29
N GLY A 112 -2.14 0.95 -7.71
CA GLY A 112 -1.03 1.03 -8.66
C GLY A 112 -0.26 -0.26 -8.74
N THR A 113 0.92 -0.17 -9.35
CA THR A 113 1.84 -1.30 -9.45
C THR A 113 3.11 -1.03 -8.66
N ALA A 114 3.49 -1.95 -7.78
CA ALA A 114 4.81 -1.99 -7.15
C ALA A 114 5.78 -2.82 -8.00
N ARG A 115 6.94 -2.24 -8.30
CA ARG A 115 7.99 -2.87 -9.10
C ARG A 115 9.33 -2.77 -8.40
N GLY A 116 10.17 -3.78 -8.61
CA GLY A 116 11.57 -3.73 -8.21
C GLY A 116 12.41 -2.92 -9.19
N TYR A 117 13.49 -2.28 -8.75
CA TYR A 117 14.52 -1.79 -9.67
C TYR A 117 15.93 -2.09 -9.16
N ALA A 118 16.90 -2.16 -10.07
CA ALA A 118 18.27 -2.43 -9.73
C ALA A 118 18.83 -1.35 -8.79
N GLY A 119 19.32 -1.75 -7.61
CA GLY A 119 19.86 -0.82 -6.61
C GLY A 119 21.15 -0.08 -7.03
N ALA A 120 21.71 -0.39 -8.22
CA ALA A 120 22.77 0.39 -8.83
C ALA A 120 22.25 1.73 -9.42
N ASN A 121 20.93 1.85 -9.59
CA ASN A 121 20.28 3.09 -9.99
C ASN A 121 20.19 4.00 -8.77
N LEU A 122 20.87 5.14 -8.83
CA LEU A 122 20.92 6.08 -7.71
C LEU A 122 19.62 6.87 -7.54
N PHE A 123 18.80 6.97 -8.60
CA PHE A 123 17.56 7.74 -8.60
C PHE A 123 16.37 6.80 -8.77
N ASN A 124 15.33 7.02 -7.96
CA ASN A 124 14.08 6.29 -8.07
C ASN A 124 13.38 6.64 -9.39
N PRO A 125 13.08 5.65 -10.25
CA PRO A 125 12.53 5.91 -11.58
C PRO A 125 11.01 6.12 -11.61
N ALA A 126 10.28 5.96 -10.50
CA ALA A 126 8.82 6.09 -10.48
C ALA A 126 8.30 7.53 -10.54
N ARG A 127 9.16 8.53 -10.32
CA ARG A 127 8.73 9.91 -10.05
C ARG A 127 9.41 10.90 -10.96
N ASP A 128 8.68 11.46 -11.92
CA ASP A 128 9.21 12.52 -12.81
C ASP A 128 9.12 13.92 -12.18
N ASP A 129 8.27 14.09 -11.18
CA ASP A 129 8.04 15.36 -10.49
C ASP A 129 9.13 15.71 -9.46
N LEU A 130 9.87 14.72 -8.97
CA LEU A 130 10.95 14.88 -8.00
C LEU A 130 12.18 14.08 -8.42
N ILE A 131 13.36 14.51 -7.98
CA ILE A 131 14.55 13.65 -7.96
C ILE A 131 14.57 12.99 -6.58
N VAL A 132 14.32 11.69 -6.54
CA VAL A 132 14.26 10.91 -5.30
C VAL A 132 15.43 9.94 -5.27
N ILE A 133 16.16 9.94 -4.17
CA ILE A 133 17.26 9.02 -3.90
C ILE A 133 16.85 8.18 -2.69
N ASP A 134 16.58 6.91 -2.96
CA ASP A 134 16.07 5.98 -1.96
C ASP A 134 17.14 5.61 -0.92
N PRO A 135 16.72 5.25 0.30
CA PRO A 135 17.62 4.82 1.36
C PRO A 135 18.33 3.47 1.06
N PRO A 136 19.50 3.22 1.68
CA PRO A 136 20.28 4.15 2.48
C PRO A 136 21.01 5.18 1.60
N VAL A 137 20.95 6.46 1.99
CA VAL A 137 21.54 7.55 1.19
C VAL A 137 22.99 7.84 1.64
N ALA A 138 23.97 7.37 0.87
CA ALA A 138 25.38 7.69 1.04
C ALA A 138 25.73 9.05 0.41
N VAL A 139 25.34 10.13 1.09
CA VAL A 139 25.38 11.52 0.55
C VAL A 139 26.78 11.94 0.08
N HIS A 140 27.85 11.57 0.80
CA HIS A 140 29.21 11.91 0.40
C HIS A 140 29.65 11.20 -0.89
N GLU A 141 29.29 9.92 -1.06
CA GLU A 141 29.58 9.18 -2.29
C GLU A 141 28.76 9.70 -3.46
N LEU A 142 27.50 10.08 -3.20
CA LEU A 142 26.64 10.73 -4.17
C LEU A 142 27.26 12.05 -4.66
N CYS A 143 27.68 12.93 -3.75
CA CYS A 143 28.34 14.20 -4.09
C CYS A 143 29.68 13.98 -4.80
N ARG A 144 30.43 12.91 -4.48
CA ARG A 144 31.65 12.55 -5.20
C ARG A 144 31.36 12.17 -6.66
N ARG A 145 30.28 11.43 -6.90
CA ARG A 145 29.87 11.00 -8.25
C ARG A 145 29.20 12.14 -9.04
N PHE A 146 28.46 13.01 -8.35
CA PHE A 146 27.77 14.17 -8.93
C PHE A 146 28.10 15.44 -8.14
N PRO A 147 29.26 16.09 -8.41
CA PRO A 147 29.72 17.25 -7.64
C PRO A 147 28.72 18.41 -7.59
N ALA A 148 27.93 18.59 -8.65
CA ALA A 148 26.91 19.63 -8.73
C ALA A 148 25.78 19.46 -7.69
N LEU A 149 25.60 18.28 -7.11
CA LEU A 149 24.61 18.04 -6.05
C LEU A 149 25.03 18.59 -4.69
N TYR A 150 26.34 18.78 -4.45
CA TYR A 150 26.82 19.27 -3.16
C TYR A 150 26.18 20.60 -2.73
N PRO A 151 26.24 21.68 -3.52
CA PRO A 151 25.63 22.96 -3.12
C PRO A 151 24.10 22.88 -2.99
N VAL A 152 23.44 21.99 -3.75
CA VAL A 152 22.00 21.77 -3.62
C VAL A 152 21.67 21.12 -2.27
N ILE A 153 22.36 20.02 -1.95
CA ILE A 153 22.14 19.26 -0.72
C ILE A 153 22.54 20.10 0.50
N GLU A 154 23.60 20.90 0.42
CA GLU A 154 23.99 21.80 1.51
C GLU A 154 22.89 22.82 1.85
N LYS A 155 22.18 23.34 0.86
CA LYS A 155 21.12 24.34 1.07
C LYS A 155 19.79 23.73 1.49
N LEU A 156 19.45 22.57 0.93
CA LEU A 156 18.15 21.95 1.17
C LEU A 156 18.18 21.01 2.39
N HIS A 157 19.26 20.25 2.53
CA HIS A 157 19.40 19.18 3.53
C HIS A 157 20.79 19.24 4.21
N PRO A 158 21.18 20.38 4.82
CA PRO A 158 22.51 20.53 5.44
C PRO A 158 22.78 19.46 6.52
N GLU A 159 21.73 19.01 7.21
CA GLU A 159 21.79 17.96 8.21
C GLU A 159 22.15 16.58 7.64
N ARG A 160 22.07 16.38 6.32
CA ARG A 160 22.51 15.15 5.63
C ARG A 160 24.03 15.13 5.39
N LEU A 161 24.68 16.29 5.31
CA LEU A 161 26.13 16.42 5.17
C LEU A 161 26.85 16.41 6.52
N ARG A 162 26.20 16.89 7.58
CA ARG A 162 26.79 17.05 8.92
C ARG A 162 26.75 15.80 9.81
N ARG A 163 26.32 14.64 9.30
CA ARG A 163 26.05 13.44 10.13
C ARG A 163 27.31 12.72 10.60
N PHE A 164 27.89 13.23 11.67
CA PHE A 164 28.67 12.47 12.65
C PHE A 164 28.09 12.78 14.04
N PRO A 165 27.71 11.78 14.86
CA PRO A 165 27.81 10.32 14.68
C PRO A 165 26.69 9.70 13.83
N GLN A 166 26.82 8.40 13.53
CA GLN A 166 25.92 7.61 12.69
C GLN A 166 24.46 7.66 13.21
N PRO A 167 23.45 7.86 12.33
CA PRO A 167 22.07 8.05 12.75
C PRO A 167 21.44 6.77 13.34
N ALA A 168 20.35 6.95 14.09
CA ALA A 168 19.46 5.87 14.50
C ALA A 168 18.88 5.14 13.25
N ALA A 169 18.58 3.85 13.40
CA ALA A 169 18.23 2.95 12.29
C ALA A 169 16.95 3.34 11.52
N ASP A 170 16.07 4.15 12.11
CA ASP A 170 14.83 4.68 11.54
C ASP A 170 15.08 5.88 10.61
N ALA A 171 16.03 6.76 10.96
CA ALA A 171 16.49 7.86 10.11
C ALA A 171 17.27 7.38 8.86
N GLU A 172 17.58 6.08 8.78
CA GLU A 172 18.22 5.43 7.63
C GLU A 172 17.24 5.26 6.46
N LEU A 173 15.92 5.23 6.69
CA LEU A 173 14.92 4.93 5.66
C LEU A 173 14.30 6.15 4.99
N THR A 174 14.46 7.36 5.53
CA THR A 174 13.89 8.56 4.89
C THR A 174 14.66 8.92 3.61
N PRO A 175 14.02 8.93 2.43
CA PRO A 175 14.69 9.23 1.17
C PRO A 175 15.19 10.67 1.12
N LEU A 176 16.19 10.92 0.28
CA LEU A 176 16.61 12.28 -0.07
C LEU A 176 15.78 12.75 -1.27
N VAL A 177 15.07 13.87 -1.09
CA VAL A 177 14.14 14.41 -2.08
C VAL A 177 14.62 15.78 -2.54
N LEU A 178 14.84 15.93 -3.84
CA LEU A 178 15.25 17.19 -4.46
C LEU A 178 14.14 17.67 -5.41
N PRO A 179 13.70 18.94 -5.28
CA PRO A 179 12.61 19.49 -6.09
C PRO A 179 13.06 19.74 -7.52
N THR A 180 12.18 19.48 -8.50
CA THR A 180 12.46 19.77 -9.92
C THR A 180 11.73 21.01 -10.43
N GLY A 181 10.76 21.54 -9.67
CA GLY A 181 9.86 22.60 -10.13
C GLY A 181 8.81 22.15 -11.14
N LEU A 182 8.69 20.84 -11.38
CA LEU A 182 7.59 20.29 -12.15
C LEU A 182 6.31 20.19 -11.32
N PRO A 183 5.14 20.17 -11.97
CA PRO A 183 3.88 19.82 -11.32
C PRO A 183 3.98 18.44 -10.67
N ALA A 184 3.39 18.28 -9.49
CA ALA A 184 3.29 16.96 -8.86
C ALA A 184 2.66 15.94 -9.82
N GLN A 185 3.15 14.69 -9.82
CA GLN A 185 2.65 13.64 -10.72
C GLN A 185 1.22 13.16 -10.34
N ALA A 186 0.58 13.82 -9.37
CA ALA A 186 -0.76 13.50 -8.86
C ALA A 186 -1.87 13.87 -9.85
N GLN A 187 -1.97 13.10 -10.94
CA GLN A 187 -3.18 13.05 -11.77
C GLN A 187 -4.12 12.02 -11.16
N GLY A 188 -5.29 12.48 -10.69
CA GLY A 188 -6.31 11.63 -10.11
C GLY A 188 -7.71 12.16 -10.42
N LEU A 189 -8.71 11.55 -9.81
CA LEU A 189 -10.11 11.98 -9.89
C LEU A 189 -10.52 12.54 -8.53
N LEU A 190 -11.12 13.72 -8.56
CA LEU A 190 -11.80 14.32 -7.43
C LEU A 190 -13.28 13.94 -7.52
N LEU A 191 -13.83 13.51 -6.40
CA LEU A 191 -15.24 13.16 -6.27
C LEU A 191 -15.91 14.24 -5.44
N HIS A 192 -17.04 14.74 -5.92
CA HIS A 192 -17.88 15.68 -5.20
C HIS A 192 -19.25 15.05 -5.00
N SER A 193 -19.63 14.79 -3.75
CA SER A 193 -20.91 14.12 -3.42
C SER A 193 -21.59 14.78 -2.22
N GLN A 194 -22.90 14.60 -2.12
CA GLN A 194 -23.68 14.96 -0.95
C GLN A 194 -23.47 13.94 0.19
N PRO A 195 -23.57 14.36 1.46
CA PRO A 195 -23.51 13.42 2.58
C PRO A 195 -24.75 12.50 2.57
N ALA A 196 -24.54 11.19 2.44
CA ALA A 196 -25.62 10.20 2.41
C ALA A 196 -25.40 9.02 3.37
N PRO A 197 -25.10 9.24 4.67
CA PRO A 197 -24.75 8.16 5.60
C PRO A 197 -25.86 7.13 5.78
N ALA A 198 -27.13 7.56 5.78
CA ALA A 198 -28.27 6.64 5.91
C ALA A 198 -28.40 5.71 4.70
N ALA A 199 -28.17 6.22 3.49
CA ALA A 199 -28.25 5.43 2.27
C ALA A 199 -27.09 4.42 2.17
N LEU A 200 -25.89 4.82 2.60
CA LEU A 200 -24.73 3.93 2.69
C LEU A 200 -24.94 2.83 3.75
N ALA A 201 -25.45 3.19 4.93
CA ALA A 201 -25.75 2.22 6.00
C ALA A 201 -26.89 1.25 5.66
N ALA A 202 -27.76 1.60 4.71
CA ALA A 202 -28.83 0.73 4.24
C ALA A 202 -28.28 -0.47 3.44
N LEU A 203 -27.12 -0.35 2.79
CA LEU A 203 -26.50 -1.44 2.02
C LEU A 203 -26.25 -2.69 2.86
N ALA A 204 -25.86 -2.52 4.13
CA ALA A 204 -25.57 -3.63 5.04
C ALA A 204 -26.79 -4.49 5.39
N ARG A 205 -28.01 -3.98 5.17
CA ARG A 205 -29.28 -4.62 5.54
C ARG A 205 -30.17 -4.89 4.34
N ALA A 206 -29.67 -4.65 3.12
CA ALA A 206 -30.46 -4.75 1.92
C ALA A 206 -30.54 -6.20 1.43
N ASP A 207 -31.77 -6.68 1.21
CA ASP A 207 -32.01 -7.95 0.52
C ASP A 207 -31.74 -7.82 -0.99
N ASP A 208 -32.02 -6.65 -1.56
CA ASP A 208 -31.75 -6.29 -2.95
C ASP A 208 -30.61 -5.26 -3.01
N LEU A 209 -29.39 -5.77 -3.19
CA LEU A 209 -28.18 -4.95 -3.25
C LEU A 209 -28.13 -4.03 -4.46
N ASP A 210 -28.70 -4.42 -5.61
CA ASP A 210 -28.69 -3.58 -6.81
C ASP A 210 -29.57 -2.34 -6.61
N ARG A 211 -30.78 -2.55 -6.07
CA ARG A 211 -31.66 -1.44 -5.71
C ARG A 211 -31.03 -0.54 -4.65
N ALA A 212 -30.45 -1.12 -3.60
CA ALA A 212 -29.83 -0.34 -2.54
C ALA A 212 -28.60 0.46 -3.02
N GLN A 213 -27.78 -0.12 -3.91
CA GLN A 213 -26.66 0.60 -4.54
C GLN A 213 -27.17 1.74 -5.43
N ALA A 214 -28.20 1.52 -6.25
CA ALA A 214 -28.79 2.57 -7.07
C ALA A 214 -29.33 3.73 -6.21
N GLN A 215 -29.99 3.42 -5.09
CA GLN A 215 -30.45 4.43 -4.13
C GLN A 215 -29.30 5.19 -3.46
N ALA A 216 -28.23 4.49 -3.06
CA ALA A 216 -27.05 5.13 -2.48
C ALA A 216 -26.35 6.06 -3.48
N VAL A 217 -26.19 5.63 -4.74
CA VAL A 217 -25.65 6.46 -5.82
C VAL A 217 -26.51 7.71 -6.05
N ALA A 218 -27.84 7.53 -6.14
CA ALA A 218 -28.76 8.65 -6.32
C ALA A 218 -28.70 9.64 -5.15
N ALA A 219 -28.60 9.14 -3.91
CA ALA A 219 -28.51 9.98 -2.72
C ALA A 219 -27.18 10.75 -2.63
N LEU A 220 -26.06 10.14 -3.05
CA LEU A 220 -24.76 10.80 -3.10
C LEU A 220 -24.70 11.87 -4.19
N GLY A 221 -25.37 11.64 -5.34
CA GLY A 221 -25.36 12.59 -6.45
C GLY A 221 -23.95 12.93 -6.94
N THR A 222 -23.05 11.95 -6.93
CA THR A 222 -21.62 12.16 -7.11
C THR A 222 -21.28 12.68 -8.51
N THR A 223 -20.49 13.75 -8.55
CA THR A 223 -19.87 14.27 -9.77
C THR A 223 -18.36 14.03 -9.73
N VAL A 224 -17.76 13.88 -10.92
CA VAL A 224 -16.34 13.53 -11.07
C VAL A 224 -15.62 14.67 -11.79
N GLN A 225 -14.50 15.10 -11.23
CA GLN A 225 -13.61 16.08 -11.85
C GLN A 225 -12.21 15.50 -11.96
N ARG A 226 -11.56 15.65 -13.11
CA ARG A 226 -10.15 15.32 -13.24
C ARG A 226 -9.32 16.33 -12.45
N CYS A 227 -8.44 15.86 -11.58
CA CYS A 227 -7.50 16.73 -10.88
C CYS A 227 -6.47 17.24 -11.90
N THR A 228 -6.61 18.49 -12.32
CA THR A 228 -5.66 19.21 -13.19
C THR A 228 -4.77 20.16 -12.38
N GLU A 229 -5.14 20.45 -11.13
CA GLU A 229 -4.38 21.28 -10.19
C GLU A 229 -3.25 20.47 -9.55
N ALA A 230 -2.30 20.02 -10.37
CA ALA A 230 -1.02 19.57 -9.85
C ALA A 230 -0.26 20.80 -9.35
N GLY A 231 -0.33 21.06 -8.04
CA GLY A 231 0.49 22.10 -7.42
C GLY A 231 1.95 21.91 -7.81
N THR A 232 2.61 22.99 -8.25
CA THR A 232 4.05 22.95 -8.54
C THR A 232 4.79 22.57 -7.26
N LEU A 233 5.66 21.56 -7.33
CA LEU A 233 6.51 21.19 -6.20
C LEU A 233 7.62 22.22 -6.03
N SER A 234 7.24 23.37 -5.44
CA SER A 234 8.09 24.55 -5.27
C SER A 234 8.85 24.57 -3.96
N ALA A 235 8.53 23.66 -3.04
CA ALA A 235 9.16 23.53 -1.74
C ALA A 235 10.69 23.42 -1.88
N GLY A 236 11.40 24.35 -1.25
CA GLY A 236 12.87 24.45 -1.30
C GLY A 236 13.45 25.15 -2.54
N LEU A 237 12.70 25.33 -3.64
CA LEU A 237 13.26 25.95 -4.86
C LEU A 237 13.72 27.40 -4.66
N GLY A 238 13.00 28.17 -3.84
CA GLY A 238 13.37 29.56 -3.53
C GLY A 238 14.72 29.71 -2.81
N ARG A 239 15.32 28.61 -2.33
CA ARG A 239 16.65 28.59 -1.72
C ARG A 239 17.76 28.35 -2.74
N LEU A 240 17.42 27.88 -3.94
CA LEU A 240 18.36 27.52 -4.98
C LEU A 240 18.62 28.70 -5.92
N ARG A 241 19.89 28.84 -6.34
CA ARG A 241 20.32 29.77 -7.38
C ARG A 241 20.07 29.17 -8.75
N ARG A 242 20.11 30.01 -9.78
CA ARG A 242 19.91 29.57 -11.17
C ARG A 242 20.82 28.40 -11.57
N ALA A 243 22.12 28.50 -11.29
CA ALA A 243 23.07 27.43 -11.60
C ALA A 243 22.76 26.08 -10.92
N GLU A 244 22.17 26.09 -9.72
CA GLU A 244 21.77 24.87 -9.01
C GLU A 244 20.50 24.27 -9.59
N LEU A 245 19.56 25.11 -10.03
CA LEU A 245 18.37 24.67 -10.75
C LEU A 245 18.73 24.07 -12.11
N ASP A 246 19.65 24.70 -12.84
CA ASP A 246 20.15 24.19 -14.12
C ASP A 246 20.86 22.84 -13.91
N ALA A 247 21.67 22.68 -12.87
CA ALA A 247 22.30 21.40 -12.53
C ALA A 247 21.29 20.28 -12.21
N LEU A 248 20.18 20.60 -11.51
CA LEU A 248 19.11 19.63 -11.25
C LEU A 248 18.37 19.24 -12.54
N ALA A 249 18.14 20.21 -13.43
CA ALA A 249 17.54 19.95 -14.74
C ALA A 249 18.44 19.06 -15.60
N GLU A 250 19.74 19.36 -15.67
CA GLU A 250 20.72 18.53 -16.38
C GLU A 250 20.80 17.11 -15.82
N LEU A 251 20.81 16.94 -14.50
CA LEU A 251 20.82 15.63 -13.86
C LEU A 251 19.57 14.80 -14.21
N ARG A 252 18.41 15.46 -14.28
CA ARG A 252 17.15 14.84 -14.71
C ARG A 252 17.23 14.44 -16.19
N ASP A 253 17.65 15.36 -17.05
CA ASP A 253 17.65 15.21 -18.51
C ASP A 253 18.74 14.24 -18.99
N ALA A 254 19.82 14.07 -18.23
CA ALA A 254 20.87 13.08 -18.47
C ALA A 254 20.38 11.62 -18.41
N GLY A 255 19.10 11.38 -18.15
CA GLY A 255 18.50 10.05 -18.26
C GLY A 255 19.08 9.07 -17.24
N LEU A 256 19.54 9.55 -16.08
CA LEU A 256 20.09 8.75 -14.97
C LEU A 256 19.05 7.82 -14.32
N ARG A 257 17.91 7.62 -14.99
CA ARG A 257 16.81 6.72 -14.68
C ARG A 257 16.79 5.61 -15.73
N PRO A 258 17.74 4.67 -15.73
CA PRO A 258 17.52 3.43 -16.45
C PRO A 258 16.19 2.84 -15.94
N GLY A 259 15.32 2.46 -16.87
CA GLY A 259 13.94 2.12 -16.58
C GLY A 259 13.83 1.20 -15.36
N CYS A 260 12.80 1.42 -14.54
CA CYS A 260 12.45 0.53 -13.44
C CYS A 260 12.42 -0.89 -14.02
N GLU A 261 13.35 -1.78 -13.59
CA GLU A 261 13.36 -3.16 -14.10
C GLU A 261 11.95 -3.70 -13.95
N ALA A 262 11.35 -4.20 -15.03
CA ALA A 262 9.92 -4.46 -15.08
C ALA A 262 9.49 -5.70 -14.26
N ARG A 263 10.16 -6.01 -13.15
CA ARG A 263 9.82 -7.14 -12.28
C ARG A 263 8.77 -6.70 -11.26
N PRO A 264 7.57 -7.29 -11.31
CA PRO A 264 6.58 -7.16 -10.26
C PRO A 264 7.17 -7.42 -8.87
N ALA A 265 6.87 -6.53 -7.93
CA ALA A 265 7.21 -6.76 -6.54
C ALA A 265 6.03 -7.47 -5.87
N ALA A 266 5.95 -8.79 -6.05
CA ALA A 266 4.84 -9.63 -5.62
C ALA A 266 4.85 -9.93 -4.11
N GLY A 267 3.66 -10.01 -3.51
CA GLY A 267 3.46 -10.45 -2.13
C GLY A 267 4.05 -9.50 -1.08
N LEU A 268 4.30 -8.24 -1.42
CA LEU A 268 4.81 -7.23 -0.48
C LEU A 268 3.71 -6.74 0.44
N LEU A 269 3.99 -6.72 1.74
CA LEU A 269 3.21 -5.96 2.69
C LEU A 269 3.60 -4.47 2.65
N LEU A 270 2.65 -3.63 2.26
CA LEU A 270 2.76 -2.18 2.22
C LEU A 270 2.06 -1.59 3.44
N ARG A 271 2.71 -0.64 4.12
CA ARG A 271 2.11 0.21 5.15
C ARG A 271 1.85 1.59 4.56
N VAL A 272 0.61 2.05 4.63
CA VAL A 272 0.23 3.39 4.17
C VAL A 272 0.11 4.30 5.38
N GLN A 273 0.80 5.44 5.33
CA GLN A 273 0.82 6.42 6.41
C GLN A 273 0.35 7.78 5.92
N ARG A 274 -0.43 8.46 6.74
CA ARG A 274 -0.64 9.91 6.61
C ARG A 274 0.62 10.61 7.09
N TYR A 275 1.06 11.58 6.29
CA TYR A 275 2.16 12.47 6.62
C TYR A 275 1.66 13.87 6.89
N GLU A 276 1.86 14.36 8.10
CA GLU A 276 1.65 15.77 8.42
C GLU A 276 2.97 16.49 8.35
N ARG A 277 3.08 17.39 7.37
CA ARG A 277 4.26 18.22 7.15
C ARG A 277 4.66 18.96 8.42
N SER A 278 5.95 19.01 8.68
CA SER A 278 6.55 19.84 9.71
C SER A 278 6.28 21.33 9.47
N ALA A 279 6.44 22.15 10.50
CA ALA A 279 6.30 23.61 10.38
C ALA A 279 7.22 24.20 9.28
N VAL A 280 8.44 23.67 9.14
CA VAL A 280 9.40 24.12 8.12
C VAL A 280 8.91 23.79 6.71
N GLU A 281 8.39 22.59 6.49
CA GLU A 281 7.83 22.17 5.19
C GLU A 281 6.57 22.97 4.83
N ASN A 282 5.71 23.28 5.82
CA ASN A 282 4.53 24.12 5.60
C ASN A 282 4.88 25.56 5.22
N LEU A 283 6.04 26.07 5.65
CA LEU A 283 6.58 27.37 5.24
C LEU A 283 7.33 27.32 3.90
N GLY A 284 7.22 26.22 3.14
CA GLY A 284 7.87 26.06 1.84
C GLY A 284 9.32 25.56 1.92
N GLY A 285 9.76 25.07 3.08
CA GLY A 285 11.03 24.34 3.21
C GLY A 285 11.01 22.98 2.50
N PRO A 286 12.18 22.39 2.21
CA PRO A 286 12.28 21.10 1.55
C PRO A 286 11.79 19.96 2.46
N TYR A 287 11.47 18.81 1.84
CA TYR A 287 11.01 17.62 2.56
C TYR A 287 12.10 17.06 3.49
N GLY A 288 11.87 17.10 4.80
CA GLY A 288 12.80 16.57 5.79
C GLY A 288 12.41 15.17 6.31
N GLY A 289 11.15 14.76 6.10
CA GLY A 289 10.60 13.50 6.61
C GLY A 289 10.43 13.44 8.14
N THR A 290 10.56 14.58 8.82
CA THR A 290 10.43 14.75 10.28
C THR A 290 9.01 15.08 10.73
N GLY A 291 8.08 15.24 9.80
CA GLY A 291 6.65 15.44 10.08
C GLY A 291 6.01 14.28 10.83
N ARG A 292 4.85 14.53 11.44
CA ARG A 292 4.10 13.53 12.21
C ARG A 292 3.54 12.47 11.26
N ARG A 293 3.56 11.21 11.70
CA ARG A 293 3.15 10.06 10.91
C ARG A 293 2.05 9.29 11.63
N GLU A 294 0.98 8.99 10.90
CA GLU A 294 -0.12 8.18 11.38
C GLU A 294 -0.31 6.98 10.44
N THR A 295 -0.32 5.77 10.98
CA THR A 295 -0.53 4.56 10.16
C THR A 295 -2.02 4.42 9.86
N LEU A 296 -2.37 4.44 8.57
CA LEU A 296 -3.75 4.34 8.11
C LEU A 296 -4.18 2.88 7.94
N GLY A 297 -3.28 2.03 7.46
CA GLY A 297 -3.52 0.60 7.30
C GLY A 297 -2.49 -0.07 6.39
N PHE A 298 -2.83 -1.25 5.88
CA PHE A 298 -1.90 -2.09 5.12
C PHE A 298 -2.50 -2.58 3.81
N ALA A 299 -1.68 -2.69 2.77
CA ALA A 299 -2.05 -3.36 1.52
C ALA A 299 -1.07 -4.49 1.21
N ILE A 300 -1.50 -5.48 0.44
CA ILE A 300 -0.61 -6.52 -0.10
C ILE A 300 -0.59 -6.42 -1.62
N THR A 301 0.58 -6.54 -2.21
CA THR A 301 0.71 -6.62 -3.67
C THR A 301 0.40 -8.04 -4.17
N ASP A 302 -0.33 -8.15 -5.26
CA ASP A 302 -0.57 -9.42 -5.94
C ASP A 302 0.68 -9.91 -6.71
N GLU A 303 0.55 -11.02 -7.44
CA GLU A 303 1.64 -11.60 -8.23
C GLU A 303 2.15 -10.69 -9.37
N GLN A 304 1.32 -9.72 -9.80
CA GLN A 304 1.68 -8.70 -10.79
C GLN A 304 2.17 -7.40 -10.13
N GLY A 305 2.28 -7.39 -8.80
CA GLY A 305 2.67 -6.21 -8.04
C GLY A 305 1.54 -5.20 -7.88
N HIS A 306 0.31 -5.51 -8.30
CA HIS A 306 -0.82 -4.61 -8.16
C HIS A 306 -1.26 -4.55 -6.71
N TYR A 307 -1.64 -3.36 -6.27
CA TYR A 307 -2.17 -3.16 -4.92
C TYR A 307 -3.31 -2.14 -4.94
N LEU A 308 -4.09 -2.17 -3.87
CA LEU A 308 -5.20 -1.28 -3.62
C LEU A 308 -5.21 -0.93 -2.13
N PHE A 309 -5.48 0.33 -1.81
CA PHE A 309 -5.73 0.78 -0.46
C PHE A 309 -6.83 1.82 -0.48
N ARG A 310 -7.81 1.68 0.42
CA ARG A 310 -8.90 2.65 0.58
C ARG A 310 -8.84 3.21 2.00
N LEU A 311 -8.89 4.53 2.07
CA LEU A 311 -9.18 5.28 3.27
C LEU A 311 -10.63 5.80 3.15
N SER A 312 -11.47 5.55 4.14
CA SER A 312 -12.75 6.27 4.29
C SER A 312 -12.71 7.16 5.52
N ARG A 313 -13.50 8.23 5.51
CA ARG A 313 -13.65 9.12 6.67
C ARG A 313 -14.13 8.43 7.93
N GLU A 314 -14.95 7.39 7.80
CA GLU A 314 -15.40 6.55 8.91
C GLU A 314 -14.22 5.90 9.67
N HIS A 315 -13.06 5.76 9.01
CA HIS A 315 -11.87 5.13 9.55
C HIS A 315 -10.68 6.08 9.69
N GLY A 316 -10.95 7.40 9.83
CA GLY A 316 -9.94 8.38 10.20
C GLY A 316 -9.43 9.28 9.06
N ALA A 317 -10.13 9.38 7.92
CA ALA A 317 -9.85 10.46 6.97
C ALA A 317 -10.11 11.83 7.64
N GLY A 318 -9.05 12.61 7.90
CA GLY A 318 -9.20 13.99 8.31
C GLY A 318 -9.83 14.83 7.19
N ALA A 319 -10.22 16.07 7.49
CA ALA A 319 -10.71 16.97 6.45
C ALA A 319 -9.61 17.29 5.43
N GLY A 320 -9.92 17.17 4.13
CA GLY A 320 -9.02 17.53 3.04
C GLY A 320 -8.25 16.36 2.42
N ARG A 321 -7.45 16.67 1.39
CA ARG A 321 -6.64 15.66 0.67
C ARG A 321 -5.40 15.30 1.48
N PRO A 322 -5.16 14.02 1.80
CA PRO A 322 -4.04 13.63 2.63
C PRO A 322 -2.71 13.68 1.85
N ASP A 323 -1.64 14.00 2.56
CA ASP A 323 -0.29 13.66 2.13
C ASP A 323 0.03 12.25 2.61
N LEU A 324 0.52 11.38 1.72
CA LEU A 324 0.73 9.96 1.98
C LEU A 324 2.21 9.57 1.82
N ILE A 325 2.65 8.65 2.68
CA ILE A 325 3.91 7.92 2.55
C ILE A 325 3.59 6.42 2.53
N VAL A 326 4.25 5.68 1.63
CA VAL A 326 4.12 4.23 1.55
C VAL A 326 5.45 3.60 1.98
N GLN A 327 5.37 2.59 2.84
CA GLN A 327 6.54 1.81 3.25
C GLN A 327 6.36 0.35 2.87
N SER A 328 7.42 -0.30 2.38
CA SER A 328 7.44 -1.75 2.29
C SER A 328 7.92 -2.34 3.62
N LEU A 329 7.28 -3.41 4.06
CA LEU A 329 7.61 -4.08 5.31
C LEU A 329 8.20 -5.47 5.03
N CYS A 330 9.18 -5.86 5.84
CA CYS A 330 9.60 -7.25 5.94
C CYS A 330 8.96 -7.94 7.16
N ASN A 331 9.38 -9.18 7.41
CA ASN A 331 8.87 -9.99 8.51
C ASN A 331 9.01 -9.25 9.85
N GLY A 332 7.97 -9.29 10.68
CA GLY A 332 7.92 -8.54 11.93
C GLY A 332 7.59 -7.06 11.78
N LEU A 333 6.97 -6.66 10.65
CA LEU A 333 6.47 -5.30 10.38
C LEU A 333 7.57 -4.21 10.42
N THR A 334 8.82 -4.62 10.22
CA THR A 334 9.95 -3.70 10.17
C THR A 334 10.04 -3.11 8.77
N PRO A 335 10.04 -1.77 8.62
CA PRO A 335 10.14 -1.14 7.32
C PRO A 335 11.50 -1.43 6.67
N THR A 336 11.48 -1.70 5.36
CA THR A 336 12.67 -1.94 4.54
C THR A 336 12.89 -0.85 3.49
N TRP A 337 11.86 -0.11 3.15
CA TRP A 337 11.89 1.01 2.22
C TRP A 337 10.74 1.97 2.52
N GLU A 338 10.91 3.22 2.13
CA GLU A 338 9.95 4.32 2.26
C GLU A 338 9.93 5.16 0.98
N SER A 339 8.73 5.49 0.53
CA SER A 339 8.53 6.39 -0.61
C SER A 339 8.82 7.84 -0.23
N ALA A 340 9.15 8.67 -1.23
CA ALA A 340 8.94 10.11 -1.13
C ALA A 340 7.45 10.43 -0.88
N PRO A 341 7.11 11.57 -0.27
CA PRO A 341 5.72 11.89 0.06
C PRO A 341 4.90 12.16 -1.22
N TYR A 342 3.70 11.60 -1.27
CA TYR A 342 2.68 11.94 -2.26
C TYR A 342 1.77 12.99 -1.64
N SER A 343 1.82 14.21 -2.16
CA SER A 343 1.07 15.32 -1.59
C SER A 343 -0.32 15.46 -2.19
N GLN A 344 -1.29 15.88 -1.36
CA GLN A 344 -2.64 16.25 -1.78
C GLN A 344 -3.30 15.15 -2.64
N VAL A 345 -3.26 13.91 -2.15
CA VAL A 345 -3.78 12.75 -2.89
C VAL A 345 -5.28 12.91 -3.16
N ALA A 346 -5.68 12.74 -4.42
CA ALA A 346 -7.06 12.85 -4.88
C ALA A 346 -7.92 11.66 -4.39
N ASN A 347 -9.25 11.78 -4.50
CA ASN A 347 -10.19 10.72 -4.09
C ASN A 347 -9.94 9.38 -4.79
N VAL A 348 -9.52 9.39 -6.06
CA VAL A 348 -9.07 8.19 -6.76
C VAL A 348 -7.76 8.50 -7.46
N GLN A 349 -6.67 7.85 -7.06
CA GLN A 349 -5.34 8.17 -7.59
C GLN A 349 -4.47 6.93 -7.80
N ARG A 350 -3.84 6.88 -8.97
CA ARG A 350 -2.82 5.88 -9.26
C ARG A 350 -1.48 6.31 -8.67
N LEU A 351 -0.88 5.45 -7.85
CA LEU A 351 0.44 5.60 -7.25
C LEU A 351 1.29 4.39 -7.62
N ASP A 352 2.10 4.49 -8.68
CA ASP A 352 3.06 3.42 -8.99
C ASP A 352 4.29 3.55 -8.08
N LEU A 353 4.77 2.41 -7.58
CA LEU A 353 5.91 2.34 -6.67
C LEU A 353 7.09 1.64 -7.35
N CYS A 354 8.26 2.26 -7.29
CA CYS A 354 9.52 1.61 -7.64
C CYS A 354 10.35 1.46 -6.37
N ILE A 355 10.69 0.22 -6.02
CA ILE A 355 11.36 -0.16 -4.77
C ILE A 355 12.71 -0.77 -5.14
N PRO A 356 13.83 -0.35 -4.54
CA PRO A 356 15.13 -0.93 -4.84
C PRO A 356 15.14 -2.41 -4.46
N ASN A 357 15.72 -3.27 -5.30
CA ASN A 357 15.77 -4.72 -5.08
C ASN A 357 16.38 -5.10 -3.71
N ALA A 358 17.28 -4.27 -3.17
CA ALA A 358 17.83 -4.44 -1.82
C ALA A 358 16.75 -4.30 -0.72
N GLY A 359 15.75 -3.43 -0.92
CA GLY A 359 14.61 -3.23 -0.03
C GLY A 359 13.53 -4.32 -0.14
N LEU A 360 13.55 -5.12 -1.22
CA LEU A 360 12.66 -6.27 -1.43
C LEU A 360 13.14 -7.55 -0.74
N GLN A 361 14.43 -7.65 -0.40
CA GLN A 361 14.97 -8.81 0.28
C GLN A 361 14.72 -8.70 1.78
N ALA A 362 14.03 -9.69 2.37
CA ALA A 362 14.00 -9.82 3.82
C ALA A 362 15.45 -9.88 4.33
N ARG A 363 15.86 -8.93 5.18
CA ARG A 363 17.17 -8.98 5.84
C ARG A 363 17.27 -10.35 6.50
N ARG A 364 18.23 -11.18 6.05
CA ARG A 364 18.47 -12.51 6.63
C ARG A 364 18.67 -12.34 8.13
N THR A 365 17.72 -12.80 8.94
CA THR A 365 18.02 -13.09 10.34
C THR A 365 19.03 -14.23 10.35
N ARG A 366 19.92 -14.24 11.35
CA ARG A 366 21.10 -15.14 11.43
C ARG A 366 20.74 -16.64 11.46
N SER A 367 19.46 -17.00 11.48
CA SER A 367 18.93 -18.36 11.33
C SER A 367 18.37 -18.56 9.92
N GLY A 368 19.10 -19.26 9.06
CA GLY A 368 18.87 -19.36 7.61
C GLY A 368 17.60 -20.09 7.13
N ARG A 369 16.40 -19.59 7.47
CA ARG A 369 15.15 -19.96 6.79
C ARG A 369 14.69 -18.82 5.88
N ARG A 370 14.55 -19.11 4.57
CA ARG A 370 13.74 -18.29 3.65
C ARG A 370 12.29 -18.36 4.15
N ALA A 371 11.77 -17.24 4.63
CA ALA A 371 10.36 -17.12 4.96
C ALA A 371 9.65 -16.46 3.76
N VAL A 372 8.83 -17.25 3.07
CA VAL A 372 7.83 -16.76 2.13
C VAL A 372 6.79 -15.99 2.94
N GLN A 373 6.46 -14.77 2.52
CA GLN A 373 5.37 -14.00 3.14
C GLN A 373 4.04 -14.68 2.82
N HIS A 374 3.59 -15.58 3.70
CA HIS A 374 2.22 -16.09 3.66
C HIS A 374 1.34 -15.12 4.45
N GLY A 375 0.59 -14.25 3.76
CA GLY A 375 -0.40 -13.34 4.33
C GLY A 375 -1.62 -14.02 4.97
N GLY A 376 -1.50 -15.28 5.39
CA GLY A 376 -2.58 -16.06 6.01
C GLY A 376 -2.82 -15.74 7.48
N GLU A 377 -1.93 -14.99 8.14
CA GLU A 377 -1.92 -14.75 9.60
C GLU A 377 -1.94 -13.26 9.98
N LEU A 378 -2.46 -12.38 9.10
CA LEU A 378 -2.86 -11.04 9.52
C LEU A 378 -4.20 -11.15 10.25
N VAL A 379 -4.15 -11.67 11.49
CA VAL A 379 -5.26 -11.58 12.45
C VAL A 379 -5.51 -10.10 12.72
N ALA A 380 -6.79 -9.71 12.71
CA ALA A 380 -7.31 -8.36 12.92
C ALA A 380 -6.47 -7.56 13.93
N PHE A 381 -5.77 -6.53 13.44
CA PHE A 381 -5.16 -5.53 14.28
C PHE A 381 -6.24 -4.48 14.60
N ASP A 382 -6.90 -4.67 15.73
CA ASP A 382 -7.72 -3.62 16.32
C ASP A 382 -6.78 -2.59 16.96
N THR A 383 -6.78 -1.34 16.48
CA THR A 383 -5.99 -0.28 17.12
C THR A 383 -6.74 0.25 18.34
N ALA A 384 -6.88 -0.57 19.37
CA ALA A 384 -7.21 -0.12 20.72
C ALA A 384 -5.91 0.17 21.48
N ALA A 385 -5.23 1.26 21.10
CA ALA A 385 -4.12 1.81 21.87
C ALA A 385 -4.20 3.34 21.89
N HIS A 386 -5.40 3.88 22.12
CA HIS A 386 -5.65 5.26 22.50
C HIS A 386 -6.67 5.24 23.63
N ASP A 387 -6.22 4.84 24.82
CA ASP A 387 -6.71 5.30 26.13
C ASP A 387 -6.15 4.38 27.22
N ALA A 388 -4.91 4.62 27.62
CA ALA A 388 -4.43 4.21 28.93
C ALA A 388 -3.82 5.43 29.61
N ARG A 389 -4.67 6.14 30.35
CA ARG A 389 -4.21 7.01 31.44
C ARG A 389 -3.27 6.18 32.31
N ALA A 390 -2.03 6.64 32.45
CA ALA A 390 -1.08 6.07 33.39
C ALA A 390 -1.64 6.12 34.82
N PRO A 391 -1.68 5.01 35.57
CA PRO A 391 -1.74 5.08 37.02
C PRO A 391 -0.33 5.32 37.55
N ALA A 392 -0.25 6.27 38.47
CA ALA A 392 0.95 6.60 39.24
C ALA A 392 1.39 5.46 40.17
N ASN A 393 2.70 5.38 40.38
CA ASN A 393 3.44 4.83 41.52
C ASN A 393 3.05 3.46 42.09
N ASP A 394 3.95 2.47 41.92
CA ASP A 394 4.44 1.69 43.07
C ASP A 394 5.85 1.12 42.80
N PRO A 395 6.83 1.24 43.73
CA PRO A 395 8.21 0.82 43.53
C PRO A 395 8.43 -0.61 44.05
N GLY A 396 8.76 -1.53 43.15
CA GLY A 396 9.34 -2.83 43.51
C GLY A 396 8.35 -4.00 43.56
N GLY A 397 8.24 -4.75 42.47
CA GLY A 397 7.57 -6.05 42.44
C GLY A 397 7.76 -6.74 41.09
N ARG A 398 8.65 -7.74 41.03
CA ARG A 398 8.76 -8.64 39.87
C ARG A 398 7.54 -9.56 39.85
N VAL A 399 6.79 -9.56 38.74
CA VAL A 399 5.89 -10.66 38.39
C VAL A 399 6.11 -11.02 36.93
N CYS A 400 6.67 -12.21 36.69
CA CYS A 400 6.74 -12.83 35.38
C CYS A 400 5.40 -13.51 35.08
N HIS A 401 4.72 -13.10 34.01
CA HIS A 401 3.63 -13.90 33.42
C HIS A 401 4.11 -14.56 32.13
N HIS A 402 4.22 -15.89 32.15
CA HIS A 402 4.33 -16.73 30.96
C HIS A 402 2.93 -17.04 30.42
N PRO A 403 2.63 -16.78 29.13
CA PRO A 403 1.47 -17.39 28.49
C PRO A 403 1.85 -18.77 27.90
N THR A 404 1.17 -19.80 28.42
CA THR A 404 1.22 -21.20 27.98
C THR A 404 0.68 -21.32 26.55
N ARG A 405 1.53 -21.71 25.58
CA ARG A 405 1.08 -22.09 24.23
C ARG A 405 0.83 -23.60 24.18
N VAL A 406 -0.41 -24.01 23.94
CA VAL A 406 -0.75 -25.39 23.56
C VAL A 406 -0.60 -25.50 22.04
N TRP A 407 0.35 -26.32 21.59
CA TRP A 407 0.52 -26.70 20.18
C TRP A 407 -0.13 -28.08 19.95
N PRO A 408 -0.87 -28.31 18.84
CA PRO A 408 -1.13 -29.67 18.39
C PRO A 408 0.16 -30.26 17.78
N ARG A 409 0.56 -31.45 18.25
CA ARG A 409 1.68 -32.23 17.70
C ARG A 409 1.35 -32.68 16.27
N LEU A 410 2.18 -32.27 15.30
CA LEU A 410 2.34 -33.01 14.05
C LEU A 410 3.40 -34.09 14.27
N GLU A 411 3.00 -35.35 14.19
CA GLU A 411 3.92 -36.49 14.13
C GLU A 411 4.62 -36.51 12.77
N SER A 412 5.94 -36.45 12.80
CA SER A 412 6.81 -36.58 11.61
C SER A 412 7.10 -38.05 11.34
N GLY A 413 6.58 -38.59 10.23
CA GLY A 413 7.03 -39.86 9.66
C GLY A 413 8.36 -39.68 8.88
N PRO A 414 9.32 -40.64 8.96
CA PRO A 414 10.61 -40.51 8.28
C PRO A 414 10.54 -41.01 6.84
N TRP A 415 10.92 -40.17 5.87
CA TRP A 415 11.28 -40.63 4.51
C TRP A 415 12.80 -40.73 4.40
N GLY A 416 13.29 -41.96 4.32
CA GLY A 416 14.70 -42.29 4.12
C GLY A 416 15.12 -42.11 2.66
N GLY A 417 16.15 -41.29 2.43
CA GLY A 417 16.86 -41.21 1.17
C GLY A 417 17.99 -42.23 1.09
N GLY A 418 17.86 -43.23 0.23
CA GLY A 418 18.94 -44.15 -0.13
C GLY A 418 19.69 -43.66 -1.37
N ARG A 419 20.98 -43.32 -1.22
CA ARG A 419 21.95 -43.21 -2.32
C ARG A 419 22.40 -44.61 -2.73
N ARG A 420 22.60 -44.87 -4.02
CA ARG A 420 23.64 -45.79 -4.51
C ARG A 420 24.34 -45.23 -5.74
N GLN A 421 25.66 -45.42 -5.71
CA GLN A 421 26.66 -45.06 -6.71
C GLN A 421 26.70 -46.10 -7.84
N SER A 422 27.08 -45.61 -9.03
CA SER A 422 27.82 -46.22 -10.16
C SER A 422 28.00 -47.74 -10.24
N VAL A 423 27.68 -48.26 -11.43
CA VAL A 423 28.65 -48.87 -12.35
C VAL A 423 28.55 -48.14 -13.68
#